data_AF-A0A1V5INL5-F1
#
_entry.id   AF-A0A1V5INL5-F1
#
_cell.length_a   1.000
_cell.length_b   1.000
_cell.length_c   1.000
_cell.angle_alpha   90.00
_cell.angle_beta   90.00
_cell.angle_gamma   90.00
#
_symmetry.space_group_name_H-M   'P 1'
#
loop_
_entity.id
_entity.type
_entity.pdbx_description
1 polymer ?
#
loop_
_entity_poly.entity_id
_entity_poly.type
_entity_poly.pdbx_seq_one_letter_code
_entity_poly.pdbx_strand_id
1 'polypeptide(L)'
;MTFMPLHSINSLLKRHLIYMFADIKKVYESIDEIILRDTLVMIQCTNCGRMFNRSPSEAAKSVRGEYFCSWECWSAYRSKHYGQFPSGLVPNERRVGMAVESLEAGVEYSLEHIATKVPPSRYKIETRALSRYLSMRDDMKLVNRGVWMKVRE
;
A
#
# COMPACT_ATOMS: atom_id res chain seq x y z
N MET A 1 57.12 4.39 32.52
CA MET A 1 55.87 5.08 32.16
C MET A 1 55.96 5.51 30.72
N THR A 2 55.26 4.83 29.81
CA THR A 2 55.23 5.17 28.39
C THR A 2 54.29 6.36 28.17
N PHE A 3 54.88 7.54 27.99
CA PHE A 3 54.13 8.74 27.63
C PHE A 3 53.65 8.62 26.17
N MET A 4 52.34 8.54 25.95
CA MET A 4 51.80 8.71 24.60
C MET A 4 51.94 10.19 24.21
N PRO A 5 52.54 10.50 23.05
CA PRO A 5 52.68 11.87 22.60
C PRO A 5 51.30 12.50 22.36
N LEU A 6 51.11 13.75 22.80
CA LEU A 6 49.85 14.51 22.70
C LEU A 6 49.21 14.47 21.30
N HIS A 7 50.03 14.41 20.26
CA HIS A 7 49.57 14.32 18.87
C HIS A 7 48.79 13.02 18.57
N SER A 8 49.10 11.93 19.28
CA SER A 8 48.41 10.64 19.19
C SER A 8 47.06 10.67 19.91
N ILE A 9 46.98 11.38 21.05
CA ILE A 9 45.73 11.56 21.82
C ILE A 9 44.70 12.38 21.03
N ASN A 10 45.14 13.47 20.40
CA ASN A 10 44.27 14.29 19.54
C ASN A 10 43.76 13.54 18.30
N SER A 11 44.58 12.66 17.73
CA SER A 11 44.19 11.78 16.62
C SER A 11 43.11 10.78 17.05
N LEU A 12 43.26 10.16 18.22
CA LEU A 12 42.31 9.21 18.80
C LEU A 12 40.97 9.88 19.14
N LEU A 13 40.99 11.07 19.76
CA LEU A 13 39.80 11.85 20.06
C LEU A 13 39.05 12.26 18.79
N LYS A 14 39.76 12.70 17.74
CA LYS A 14 39.14 12.99 16.44
C LYS A 14 38.44 11.77 15.85
N ARG A 15 39.07 10.60 15.87
CA ARG A 15 38.46 9.36 15.38
C ARG A 15 37.23 8.97 16.18
N HIS A 16 37.28 9.04 17.51
CA HIS A 16 36.12 8.75 18.37
C HIS A 16 34.95 9.68 18.10
N LEU A 17 35.19 10.99 17.94
CA LEU A 17 34.15 11.94 17.58
C LEU A 17 33.51 11.60 16.22
N ILE A 18 34.32 11.25 15.21
CA ILE A 18 33.80 10.85 13.90
C ILE A 18 32.88 9.61 14.00
N TYR A 19 33.27 8.60 14.78
CA TYR A 19 32.42 7.42 14.98
C TYR A 19 31.11 7.75 15.70
N MET A 20 31.16 8.56 16.76
CA MET A 20 29.96 9.02 17.46
C MET A 20 28.99 9.77 16.53
N PHE A 21 29.51 10.68 15.69
CA PHE A 21 28.66 11.40 14.74
C PHE A 21 28.07 10.48 13.66
N ALA A 22 28.82 9.46 13.21
CA ALA A 22 28.30 8.49 12.26
C ALA A 22 27.16 7.63 12.84
N ASP A 23 27.26 7.24 14.11
CA ASP A 23 26.20 6.48 14.78
C ASP A 23 24.97 7.34 15.06
N ILE A 24 25.15 8.60 15.46
CA ILE A 24 24.03 9.57 15.58
C ILE A 24 23.32 9.74 14.24
N LYS A 25 24.08 9.85 13.14
CA LYS A 25 23.50 9.99 11.80
C LYS A 25 22.63 8.78 11.43
N LYS A 26 23.10 7.55 11.69
CA LYS A 26 22.32 6.32 11.45
C LYS A 26 21.04 6.27 12.27
N VAL A 27 21.08 6.73 13.52
CA VAL A 27 19.89 6.79 14.39
C VAL A 27 18.85 7.75 13.79
N TYR A 28 19.27 8.94 13.33
CA TYR A 28 18.36 9.88 12.65
C TYR A 28 17.76 9.30 11.37
N GLU A 29 18.58 8.71 10.49
CA GLU A 29 18.10 8.06 9.26
C GLU A 29 17.09 6.93 9.55
N SER A 30 17.28 6.19 10.65
CA SER A 30 16.35 5.15 11.09
C SER A 30 15.05 5.72 11.66
N ILE A 31 15.11 6.84 12.39
CA ILE A 31 13.92 7.54 12.93
C ILE A 31 13.08 8.08 11.77
N ASP A 32 13.70 8.67 10.75
CA ASP A 32 13.00 9.17 9.57
C ASP A 32 12.28 8.03 8.82
N GLU A 33 12.91 6.86 8.68
CA GLU A 33 12.25 5.68 8.10
C GLU A 33 11.07 5.19 8.94
N ILE A 34 11.16 5.21 10.27
CA ILE A 34 10.08 4.82 11.18
C ILE A 34 8.92 5.81 11.09
N ILE A 35 9.21 7.11 11.13
CA ILE A 35 8.20 8.17 11.00
C ILE A 35 7.50 8.05 9.64
N LEU A 36 8.24 7.83 8.55
CA LEU A 36 7.66 7.65 7.21
C LEU A 36 6.83 6.37 7.07
N ARG A 37 7.10 5.32 7.86
CA ARG A 37 6.29 4.09 7.89
C ARG A 37 4.98 4.26 8.63
N ASP A 38 4.99 4.98 9.76
CA ASP A 38 3.86 5.01 10.70
C ASP A 38 3.03 6.31 10.63
N THR A 39 3.47 7.35 9.92
CA THR A 39 2.67 8.57 9.73
C THR A 39 1.69 8.42 8.58
N LEU A 40 0.39 8.41 8.89
CA LEU A 40 -0.64 8.52 7.88
C LEU A 40 -0.75 9.97 7.39
N VAL A 41 -0.79 10.16 6.07
CA VAL A 41 -1.08 11.45 5.44
C VAL A 41 -2.58 11.55 5.15
N MET A 42 -3.15 12.70 5.53
CA MET A 42 -4.52 13.05 5.16
C MET A 42 -4.58 13.53 3.72
N ILE A 43 -5.49 12.95 2.94
CA ILE A 43 -5.69 13.24 1.53
C ILE A 43 -7.17 13.50 1.28
N GLN A 44 -7.48 14.42 0.37
CA GLN A 44 -8.84 14.71 -0.05
C GLN A 44 -9.26 13.82 -1.24
N CYS A 45 -10.46 13.26 -1.19
CA CYS A 45 -11.02 12.54 -2.33
C CYS A 45 -11.40 13.51 -3.47
N THR A 46 -10.90 13.25 -4.67
CA THR A 46 -11.17 14.03 -5.89
C THR A 46 -12.64 13.99 -6.30
N ASN A 47 -13.38 12.91 -6.00
CA ASN A 47 -14.78 12.80 -6.39
C ASN A 47 -15.75 13.43 -5.37
N CYS A 48 -15.60 13.11 -4.08
CA CYS A 48 -16.58 13.48 -3.04
C CYS A 48 -16.08 14.53 -2.04
N GLY A 49 -14.80 14.92 -2.10
CA GLY A 49 -14.22 15.94 -1.20
C GLY A 49 -13.93 15.48 0.23
N ARG A 50 -14.26 14.23 0.60
CA ARG A 50 -14.00 13.67 1.95
C ARG A 50 -12.50 13.51 2.19
N MET A 51 -12.05 13.84 3.40
CA MET A 51 -10.68 13.57 3.88
C MET A 51 -10.53 12.11 4.33
N PHE A 52 -9.45 11.45 3.95
CA PHE A 52 -9.12 10.08 4.36
C PHE A 52 -7.61 9.88 4.50
N ASN A 53 -7.23 8.92 5.32
CA ASN A 53 -5.83 8.64 5.66
C ASN A 53 -5.22 7.64 4.68
N ARG A 54 -3.96 7.87 4.28
CA ARG A 54 -3.15 6.95 3.47
C ARG A 54 -1.73 6.90 3.99
N SER A 55 -1.03 5.80 3.74
CA SER A 55 0.43 5.78 3.97
C SER A 55 1.13 6.69 2.96
N PRO A 56 2.32 7.24 3.27
CA PRO A 56 3.06 8.10 2.34
C PRO A 56 3.38 7.38 1.03
N SER A 57 3.65 6.07 1.11
CA SER A 57 3.88 5.21 -0.06
C SER A 57 2.64 5.07 -0.96
N GLU A 58 1.44 5.16 -0.42
CA GLU A 58 0.19 5.11 -1.18
C GLU A 58 -0.19 6.47 -1.73
N ALA A 59 0.08 7.54 -0.97
CA ALA A 59 -0.04 8.91 -1.45
C ALA A 59 0.82 9.11 -2.72
N ALA A 60 2.09 8.69 -2.69
CA ALA A 60 3.00 8.85 -3.82
C ALA A 60 2.62 8.08 -5.10
N LYS A 61 1.66 7.14 -5.05
CA LYS A 61 1.28 6.30 -6.21
C LYS A 61 0.32 6.98 -7.19
N SER A 62 -0.23 8.15 -6.86
CA SER A 62 -1.15 8.82 -7.78
C SER A 62 -0.40 9.45 -8.97
N VAL A 63 -0.68 8.97 -10.18
CA VAL A 63 -0.04 9.44 -11.42
C VAL A 63 -0.51 10.85 -11.80
N ARG A 64 -1.71 11.26 -11.38
CA ARG A 64 -2.34 12.54 -11.73
C ARG A 64 -2.66 13.43 -10.52
N GLY A 65 -2.25 13.03 -9.32
CA GLY A 65 -2.66 13.68 -8.07
C GLY A 65 -4.14 13.47 -7.72
N GLU A 66 -4.82 12.54 -8.40
CA GLU A 66 -6.21 12.16 -8.11
C GLU A 66 -6.23 11.04 -7.05
N TYR A 67 -7.13 11.17 -6.07
CA TYR A 67 -7.27 10.23 -4.95
C TYR A 67 -8.73 9.93 -4.68
N PHE A 68 -9.03 8.68 -4.31
CA PHE A 68 -10.40 8.24 -4.13
C PHE A 68 -10.55 7.50 -2.80
N CYS A 69 -11.50 7.95 -1.98
CA CYS A 69 -11.74 7.34 -0.66
C CYS A 69 -12.41 5.97 -0.78
N SER A 70 -12.98 5.65 -1.94
CA SER A 70 -13.62 4.37 -2.22
C SER A 70 -13.71 4.12 -3.73
N TRP A 71 -14.01 2.87 -4.10
CA TRP A 71 -14.20 2.48 -5.50
C TRP A 71 -15.37 3.19 -6.16
N GLU A 72 -16.47 3.39 -5.43
CA GLU A 72 -17.65 4.10 -5.92
C GLU A 72 -17.26 5.51 -6.35
N CYS A 73 -16.38 6.17 -5.58
CA CYS A 73 -15.87 7.48 -5.92
C CYS A 73 -14.99 7.47 -7.18
N TRP A 74 -14.09 6.50 -7.31
CA TRP A 74 -13.29 6.36 -8.53
C TRP A 74 -14.17 6.04 -9.75
N SER A 75 -15.13 5.14 -9.63
CA SER A 75 -16.02 4.71 -10.71
C SER A 75 -16.94 5.84 -11.16
N ALA A 76 -17.51 6.60 -10.20
CA ALA A 76 -18.35 7.75 -10.49
C ALA A 76 -17.55 8.87 -11.18
N TYR A 77 -16.35 9.19 -10.67
CA TYR A 77 -15.46 10.15 -11.32
C TYR A 77 -15.07 9.68 -12.72
N ARG A 78 -14.68 8.41 -12.86
CA ARG A 78 -14.26 7.85 -14.14
C ARG A 78 -15.37 7.88 -15.19
N SER A 79 -16.60 7.56 -14.79
CA SER A 79 -17.77 7.57 -15.69
C SER A 79 -18.12 8.97 -16.17
N LYS A 80 -17.88 10.00 -15.34
CA LYS A 80 -18.08 11.41 -15.71
C LYS A 80 -16.99 11.95 -16.63
N HIS A 81 -15.73 11.52 -16.44
CA HIS A 81 -14.57 12.16 -17.08
C HIS A 81 -13.94 11.37 -18.23
N TYR A 82 -14.09 10.04 -18.29
CA TYR A 82 -13.41 9.18 -19.28
C TYR A 82 -14.35 8.34 -20.16
N GLY A 83 -15.67 8.55 -20.05
CA GLY A 83 -16.69 7.84 -20.83
C GLY A 83 -16.94 6.40 -20.34
N GLN A 84 -18.07 5.82 -20.78
CA GLN A 84 -18.43 4.43 -20.49
C GLN A 84 -17.52 3.46 -21.25
N PHE A 85 -17.18 2.34 -20.64
CA PHE A 85 -16.50 1.24 -21.33
C PHE A 85 -17.33 0.77 -22.53
N PRO A 86 -16.70 0.31 -23.64
CA PRO A 86 -17.41 -0.44 -24.67
C PRO A 86 -18.20 -1.58 -24.02
N SER A 87 -19.47 -1.72 -24.41
CA SER A 87 -20.37 -2.76 -23.91
C SER A 87 -19.71 -4.15 -23.97
N GLY A 88 -19.65 -4.85 -22.83
CA GLY A 88 -19.13 -6.22 -22.74
C GLY A 88 -17.76 -6.39 -22.08
N LEU A 89 -17.01 -5.30 -21.85
CA LEU A 89 -15.77 -5.35 -21.06
C LEU A 89 -16.06 -5.01 -19.60
N VAL A 90 -16.41 -6.03 -18.80
CA VAL A 90 -16.44 -5.87 -17.33
C VAL A 90 -14.99 -5.70 -16.86
N PRO A 91 -14.64 -4.58 -16.19
CA PRO A 91 -13.29 -4.40 -15.66
C PRO A 91 -12.92 -5.52 -14.70
N ASN A 92 -11.64 -5.90 -14.66
CA ASN A 92 -11.19 -6.99 -13.79
C ASN A 92 -11.51 -6.72 -12.32
N GLU A 93 -11.48 -5.46 -11.84
CA GLU A 93 -11.96 -5.12 -10.49
C GLU A 93 -13.40 -5.54 -10.23
N ARG A 94 -14.32 -5.25 -11.16
CA ARG A 94 -15.75 -5.55 -10.97
C ARG A 94 -16.00 -7.06 -10.98
N ARG A 95 -15.27 -7.81 -11.80
CA ARG A 95 -15.30 -9.28 -11.78
C ARG A 95 -14.82 -9.82 -10.43
N VAL A 96 -13.73 -9.27 -9.89
CA VAL A 96 -13.24 -9.63 -8.56
C VAL A 96 -14.25 -9.23 -7.47
N GLY A 97 -14.90 -8.08 -7.60
CA GLY A 97 -15.96 -7.65 -6.68
C GLY A 97 -17.14 -8.63 -6.63
N MET A 98 -17.64 -9.07 -7.79
CA MET A 98 -18.68 -10.10 -7.85
C MET A 98 -18.23 -11.43 -7.22
N ALA A 99 -16.95 -11.77 -7.36
CA ALA A 99 -16.39 -12.95 -6.71
C ALA A 99 -16.40 -12.80 -5.19
N VAL A 100 -15.96 -11.66 -4.67
CA VAL A 100 -15.90 -11.34 -3.24
C VAL A 100 -17.30 -11.28 -2.61
N GLU A 101 -18.29 -10.72 -3.32
CA GLU A 101 -19.69 -10.70 -2.87
C GLU A 101 -20.25 -12.11 -2.63
N SER A 102 -19.77 -13.10 -3.39
CA SER A 102 -20.16 -14.51 -3.22
C SER A 102 -19.46 -15.25 -2.07
N LEU A 103 -18.50 -14.60 -1.39
CA LEU A 103 -17.77 -15.18 -0.27
C LEU A 103 -18.49 -14.92 1.05
N GLU A 104 -18.38 -15.86 1.98
CA GLU A 104 -18.89 -15.73 3.33
C GLU A 104 -17.92 -14.90 4.18
N ALA A 105 -18.46 -14.04 5.03
CA ALA A 105 -17.66 -13.24 5.96
C ALA A 105 -17.03 -14.14 7.04
N GLY A 106 -15.80 -13.83 7.44
CA GLY A 106 -15.07 -14.58 8.46
C GLY A 106 -14.41 -15.88 7.98
N VAL A 107 -14.57 -16.25 6.71
CA VAL A 107 -13.95 -17.45 6.12
C VAL A 107 -12.65 -17.11 5.39
N GLU A 108 -11.61 -17.94 5.59
CA GLU A 108 -10.33 -17.81 4.91
C GLU A 108 -10.32 -18.50 3.55
N TYR A 109 -9.88 -17.78 2.52
CA TYR A 109 -9.83 -18.25 1.14
C TYR A 109 -8.43 -18.04 0.55
N SER A 110 -7.93 -19.03 -0.20
CA SER A 110 -6.73 -18.85 -1.00
C SER A 110 -7.01 -18.02 -2.26
N LEU A 111 -5.98 -17.41 -2.85
CA LEU A 111 -6.10 -16.70 -4.12
C LEU A 111 -6.64 -17.61 -5.24
N GLU A 112 -6.25 -18.88 -5.25
CA GLU A 112 -6.73 -19.87 -6.22
C GLU A 112 -8.23 -20.11 -6.05
N HIS A 113 -8.70 -20.25 -4.79
CA HIS A 113 -10.12 -20.41 -4.51
C HIS A 113 -10.90 -19.19 -4.99
N ILE A 114 -10.47 -17.98 -4.62
CA ILE A 114 -11.14 -16.74 -5.02
C ILE A 114 -11.17 -16.63 -6.56
N ALA A 115 -10.09 -17.00 -7.25
CA ALA A 115 -10.02 -17.00 -8.70
C ALA A 115 -11.09 -17.89 -9.36
N THR A 116 -11.50 -19.00 -8.73
CA THR A 116 -12.60 -19.85 -9.25
C THR A 116 -13.97 -19.19 -9.18
N LYS A 117 -14.15 -18.23 -8.27
CA LYS A 117 -15.40 -17.47 -8.09
C LYS A 117 -15.47 -16.25 -9.02
N VAL A 118 -14.35 -15.88 -9.65
CA VAL A 118 -14.31 -14.75 -10.57
C VAL A 118 -15.05 -15.10 -11.87
N PRO A 119 -16.04 -14.30 -12.30
CA PRO A 119 -16.77 -14.53 -13.55
C PRO A 119 -15.81 -14.71 -14.74
N PRO A 120 -16.08 -15.63 -15.69
CA PRO A 120 -15.19 -15.91 -16.81
C PRO A 120 -15.00 -14.70 -17.74
N SER A 121 -13.86 -14.64 -18.42
CA SER A 121 -13.52 -13.62 -19.42
C SER A 121 -12.52 -14.19 -20.42
N ARG A 122 -12.34 -13.46 -21.54
CA ARG A 122 -11.31 -13.74 -22.56
C ARG A 122 -9.90 -13.80 -21.96
N TYR A 123 -9.64 -13.06 -20.89
CA TYR A 123 -8.35 -13.05 -20.20
C TYR A 123 -8.48 -13.59 -18.78
N LYS A 124 -7.66 -14.59 -18.45
CA LYS A 124 -7.50 -15.09 -17.09
C LYS A 124 -6.81 -14.02 -16.24
N ILE A 125 -7.31 -13.79 -15.04
CA ILE A 125 -6.67 -12.90 -14.08
C ILE A 125 -5.51 -13.66 -13.42
N GLU A 126 -4.32 -13.09 -13.48
CA GLU A 126 -3.16 -13.60 -12.74
C GLU A 126 -3.33 -13.42 -11.23
N THR A 127 -2.80 -14.33 -10.43
CA THR A 127 -2.86 -14.27 -8.95
C THR A 127 -2.29 -12.96 -8.39
N ARG A 128 -1.24 -12.42 -9.02
CA ARG A 128 -0.66 -11.12 -8.64
C ARG A 128 -1.63 -9.96 -8.87
N ALA A 129 -2.34 -9.97 -9.99
CA ALA A 129 -3.36 -8.97 -10.29
C ALA A 129 -4.56 -9.12 -9.36
N LEU A 130 -5.01 -10.34 -9.09
CA LEU A 130 -6.09 -10.64 -8.13
C LEU A 130 -5.74 -10.12 -6.73
N SER A 131 -4.55 -10.42 -6.22
CA SER A 131 -4.09 -9.93 -4.92
C SER A 131 -4.08 -8.41 -4.85
N ARG A 132 -3.67 -7.73 -5.93
CA ARG A 132 -3.69 -6.26 -5.99
C ARG A 132 -5.11 -5.71 -5.90
N TYR A 133 -6.07 -6.36 -6.57
CA TYR A 133 -7.48 -5.96 -6.50
C TYR A 133 -8.08 -6.15 -5.12
N LEU A 134 -7.78 -7.27 -4.45
CA LEU A 134 -8.25 -7.53 -3.09
C LEU A 134 -7.67 -6.53 -2.08
N SER A 135 -6.40 -6.14 -2.22
CA SER A 135 -5.77 -5.10 -1.37
C SER A 135 -6.43 -3.73 -1.45
N MET A 136 -7.19 -3.44 -2.51
CA MET A 136 -7.84 -2.14 -2.70
C MET A 136 -9.26 -2.11 -2.11
N ARG A 137 -9.77 -3.23 -1.57
CA ARG A 137 -11.11 -3.32 -1.02
C ARG A 137 -11.09 -3.24 0.51
N ASP A 138 -12.08 -2.56 1.06
CA ASP A 138 -12.24 -2.39 2.51
C ASP A 138 -12.93 -3.60 3.18
N ASP A 139 -13.54 -4.48 2.39
CA ASP A 139 -14.26 -5.68 2.83
C ASP A 139 -13.40 -6.94 2.78
N MET A 140 -12.14 -6.85 2.35
CA MET A 140 -11.19 -7.97 2.29
C MET A 140 -9.94 -7.68 3.11
N LYS A 141 -9.48 -8.68 3.86
CA LYS A 141 -8.27 -8.62 4.67
C LYS A 141 -7.31 -9.74 4.28
N LEU A 142 -6.05 -9.41 4.08
CA LEU A 142 -4.97 -10.41 3.98
C LEU A 142 -4.69 -10.96 5.38
N VAL A 143 -4.90 -12.26 5.58
CA VAL A 143 -4.71 -12.94 6.87
C VAL A 143 -3.35 -13.64 6.92
N ASN A 144 -2.93 -14.23 5.81
CA ASN A 144 -1.63 -14.86 5.63
C ASN A 144 -1.18 -14.72 4.17
N ARG A 145 0.04 -15.13 3.83
CA ARG A 145 0.58 -15.07 2.48
C ARG A 145 -0.33 -15.82 1.50
N GLY A 146 -1.05 -15.08 0.66
CA GLY A 146 -1.98 -15.63 -0.32
C GLY A 146 -3.34 -16.05 0.24
N VAL A 147 -3.61 -15.80 1.52
CA VAL A 147 -4.87 -16.14 2.21
C VAL A 147 -5.61 -14.87 2.60
N TRP A 148 -6.86 -14.80 2.18
CA TRP A 148 -7.72 -13.63 2.27
C TRP A 148 -9.03 -13.97 2.94
N MET A 149 -9.55 -13.06 3.75
CA MET A 149 -10.81 -13.22 4.45
C MET A 149 -11.70 -12.01 4.20
N LYS A 150 -12.99 -12.26 3.94
CA LYS A 150 -13.99 -11.20 3.88
C LYS A 150 -14.32 -10.75 5.31
N VAL A 151 -14.14 -9.47 5.62
CA VAL A 151 -14.24 -8.91 6.98
C VAL A 151 -15.61 -8.32 7.33
N ARG A 152 -16.47 -8.08 6.33
CA ARG A 152 -17.81 -7.51 6.47
C ARG A 152 -18.74 -8.13 5.44
N GLU A 153 -20.03 -8.30 5.73
CA GLU A 153 -21.03 -8.80 4.77
C GLU A 153 -21.27 -7.83 3.60
#